data_AF-A0A928HTD0-F1
#
_entry.id   AF-A0A928HTD0-F1
#
_cell.length_a   1.000
_cell.length_b   1.000
_cell.length_c   1.000
_cell.angle_alpha   90.00
_cell.angle_beta   90.00
_cell.angle_gamma   90.00
#
_symmetry.space_group_name_H-M   'P 1'
#
loop_
_entity.id
_entity.type
_entity.pdbx_description
1 polymer ?
#
loop_
_entity_poly.entity_id
_entity_poly.type
_entity_poly.pdbx_seq_one_letter_code
_entity_poly.pdbx_strand_id
1 'polypeptide(L)'
;MKIYFPSYYNSFKCIAEKCRHSCCVGWEIEIDEKTLKKYERAGREEILGYISNGCIELGKGGRCPFLTDCGLCKIICELGDGFTSVICREHPRFYHRIGERIEGGIGASCEEAARIILTSEGYDRFVAVDKDGTDAPDESEIDTLAERDDIYRLLSDKSLPYRERVAKIRERYAIPDMLHTPSEWQEIFSQLELLDESHEKIISVGKATAREKYFTYFERFLAYLIFRHASVASSRDNLRARIAFCLLLTEMLENSMAQKELSEAEIADLVRIISEEIEYSEDNTAILIFEFESLL
;
A
#
# COMPACT_ATOMS: atom_id res chain seq x y z
N MET A 1 -19.96 2.64 16.57
CA MET A 1 -18.57 3.05 16.25
C MET A 1 -18.53 3.60 14.82
N LYS A 2 -17.61 4.51 14.49
CA LYS A 2 -17.47 5.06 13.14
C LYS A 2 -16.21 4.51 12.47
N ILE A 3 -16.33 4.09 11.20
CA ILE A 3 -15.18 3.83 10.34
C ILE A 3 -15.01 5.00 9.39
N TYR A 4 -13.80 5.50 9.25
CA TYR A 4 -13.47 6.60 8.36
C TYR A 4 -12.74 6.09 7.13
N PHE A 5 -13.04 6.64 5.97
CA PHE A 5 -12.43 6.25 4.72
C PHE A 5 -11.96 7.50 3.97
N PRO A 6 -10.82 7.47 3.26
CA PRO A 6 -10.50 8.51 2.29
C PRO A 6 -11.67 8.71 1.33
N SER A 7 -11.93 9.95 0.90
CA SER A 7 -13.12 10.27 0.12
C SER A 7 -13.22 9.51 -1.21
N TYR A 8 -12.07 9.03 -1.71
CA TYR A 8 -11.96 8.22 -2.92
C TYR A 8 -12.21 6.72 -2.72
N TYR A 9 -12.29 6.21 -1.49
CA TYR A 9 -12.39 4.78 -1.17
C TYR A 9 -13.50 4.06 -1.94
N ASN A 10 -14.70 4.66 -1.98
CA ASN A 10 -15.86 4.08 -2.67
C ASN A 10 -15.77 4.11 -4.21
N SER A 11 -14.75 4.76 -4.77
CA SER A 11 -14.48 4.75 -6.21
C SER A 11 -13.87 3.41 -6.65
N PHE A 12 -13.27 2.66 -5.72
CA PHE A 12 -12.65 1.39 -6.04
C PHE A 12 -13.67 0.31 -6.36
N LYS A 13 -13.53 -0.26 -7.56
CA LYS A 13 -14.18 -1.48 -7.99
C LYS A 13 -13.13 -2.33 -8.70
N CYS A 14 -13.07 -3.62 -8.37
CA CYS A 14 -12.22 -4.55 -9.10
C CYS A 14 -12.57 -4.49 -10.59
N ILE A 15 -11.55 -4.31 -11.44
CA ILE A 15 -11.71 -4.27 -12.90
C ILE A 15 -11.54 -5.66 -13.53
N ALA A 16 -11.34 -6.68 -12.69
CA ALA A 16 -11.38 -8.10 -13.03
C ALA A 16 -10.48 -8.44 -14.23
N GLU A 17 -11.03 -8.92 -15.34
CA GLU A 17 -10.27 -9.38 -16.52
C GLU A 17 -9.50 -8.26 -17.22
N LYS A 18 -9.78 -7.00 -16.89
CA LYS A 18 -9.06 -5.85 -17.44
C LYS A 18 -7.74 -5.59 -16.73
N CYS A 19 -7.48 -6.27 -15.62
CA CYS A 19 -6.19 -6.13 -14.95
C CYS A 19 -5.07 -6.70 -15.84
N ARG A 20 -3.97 -5.96 -15.97
CA ARG A 20 -2.70 -6.42 -16.54
C ARG A 20 -1.96 -7.35 -15.58
N HIS A 21 -2.21 -7.15 -14.28
CA HIS A 21 -1.57 -7.87 -13.17
C HIS A 21 -2.58 -8.72 -12.43
N SER A 22 -2.11 -9.79 -11.76
CA SER A 22 -2.99 -10.70 -11.05
C SER A 22 -2.66 -10.76 -9.57
N CYS A 23 -3.63 -10.39 -8.73
CA CYS A 23 -3.57 -10.60 -7.29
C CYS A 23 -3.68 -12.08 -6.88
N CYS A 24 -3.63 -13.03 -7.81
CA CYS A 24 -3.70 -14.47 -7.55
C CYS A 24 -2.34 -15.15 -7.80
N VAL A 25 -1.23 -14.40 -7.66
CA VAL A 25 0.15 -14.88 -7.84
C VAL A 25 1.03 -14.28 -6.74
N GLY A 26 1.91 -15.09 -6.15
CA GLY A 26 3.06 -14.59 -5.38
C GLY A 26 2.85 -14.34 -3.89
N TRP A 27 1.69 -14.66 -3.33
CA TRP A 27 1.41 -14.49 -1.89
C TRP A 27 0.46 -15.57 -1.37
N GLU A 28 0.53 -15.83 -0.06
CA GLU A 28 -0.27 -16.84 0.61
C GLU A 28 -1.75 -16.44 0.69
N ILE A 29 -2.65 -17.38 0.36
CA ILE A 29 -4.09 -17.16 0.43
C ILE A 29 -4.67 -18.04 1.54
N GLU A 30 -4.75 -17.48 2.74
CA GLU A 30 -5.40 -18.11 3.88
C GLU A 30 -6.93 -18.23 3.67
N ILE A 31 -7.48 -19.36 4.08
CA ILE A 31 -8.91 -19.68 4.08
C ILE A 31 -9.41 -19.67 5.53
N ASP A 32 -10.22 -18.66 5.86
CA ASP A 32 -10.88 -18.59 7.16
C ASP A 32 -11.87 -19.76 7.35
N GLU A 33 -12.06 -20.16 8.61
CA GLU A 33 -12.90 -21.30 8.98
C GLU A 33 -14.33 -21.21 8.44
N LYS A 34 -14.90 -20.00 8.32
CA LYS A 34 -16.26 -19.81 7.78
C LYS A 34 -16.28 -20.09 6.29
N THR A 35 -15.28 -19.63 5.55
CA THR A 35 -15.13 -19.93 4.12
C THR A 35 -14.87 -21.42 3.88
N LEU A 36 -14.02 -22.06 4.69
CA LEU A 36 -13.79 -23.51 4.59
C LEU A 36 -15.09 -24.31 4.77
N LYS A 37 -15.84 -24.04 5.85
CA LYS A 37 -17.15 -24.66 6.10
C LYS A 37 -18.16 -24.38 5.00
N LYS A 38 -18.04 -23.25 4.31
CA LYS A 38 -18.90 -22.91 3.17
C LYS A 38 -18.60 -23.81 1.96
N TYR A 39 -17.33 -24.10 1.68
CA TYR A 39 -16.96 -25.05 0.62
C TYR A 39 -17.43 -26.47 0.93
N GLU A 40 -17.24 -26.95 2.16
CA GLU A 40 -17.70 -28.27 2.63
C GLU A 40 -19.21 -28.44 2.45
N ARG A 41 -20.00 -27.47 2.94
CA ARG A 41 -21.46 -27.52 2.84
C ARG A 41 -21.98 -27.44 1.40
N ALA A 42 -21.25 -26.76 0.54
CA ALA A 42 -21.58 -26.63 -0.88
C ALA A 42 -21.06 -27.81 -1.73
N GLY A 43 -20.37 -28.78 -1.12
CA GLY A 43 -19.83 -29.95 -1.81
C GLY A 43 -18.74 -29.62 -2.83
N ARG A 44 -17.93 -28.58 -2.57
CA ARG A 44 -16.88 -28.11 -3.50
C ARG A 44 -15.57 -28.85 -3.28
N GLU A 45 -15.59 -30.17 -3.44
CA GLU A 45 -14.41 -31.03 -3.31
C GLU A 45 -13.27 -30.59 -4.25
N GLU A 46 -13.62 -30.04 -5.42
CA GLU A 46 -12.66 -29.49 -6.39
C GLU A 46 -11.92 -28.25 -5.89
N ILE A 47 -12.46 -27.55 -4.87
CA ILE A 47 -11.79 -26.44 -4.19
C ILE A 47 -11.03 -26.97 -2.97
N LEU A 48 -11.68 -27.82 -2.17
CA LEU A 48 -11.10 -28.40 -0.95
C LEU A 48 -9.80 -29.18 -1.22
N GLY A 49 -9.71 -29.86 -2.36
CA GLY A 49 -8.50 -30.58 -2.76
C GLY A 49 -7.25 -29.72 -2.99
N TYR A 50 -7.40 -28.39 -3.03
CA TYR A 50 -6.28 -27.43 -3.11
C TYR A 50 -6.03 -26.71 -1.78
N ILE A 51 -6.67 -27.12 -0.66
CA ILE A 51 -6.49 -26.47 0.63
C ILE A 51 -5.66 -27.37 1.55
N SER A 52 -4.59 -26.82 2.11
CA SER A 52 -3.67 -27.52 3.01
C SER A 52 -3.19 -26.57 4.08
N ASN A 53 -3.20 -27.03 5.34
CA ASN A 53 -2.86 -26.21 6.52
C ASN A 53 -3.62 -24.86 6.60
N GLY A 54 -4.85 -24.81 6.09
CA GLY A 54 -5.67 -23.58 6.09
C GLY A 54 -5.39 -22.63 4.93
N CYS A 55 -4.46 -22.94 4.02
CA CYS A 55 -4.10 -22.09 2.88
C CYS A 55 -4.40 -22.79 1.54
N ILE A 56 -4.60 -21.99 0.48
CA ILE A 56 -4.61 -22.53 -0.89
C ILE A 56 -3.18 -22.93 -1.27
N GLU A 57 -2.99 -24.19 -1.64
CA GLU A 57 -1.73 -24.67 -2.22
C GLU A 57 -1.53 -24.06 -3.61
N LEU A 58 -0.51 -23.20 -3.71
CA LEU A 58 -0.15 -22.54 -4.96
C LEU A 58 0.59 -23.50 -5.90
N GLY A 59 0.32 -23.36 -7.19
CA GLY A 59 1.02 -24.10 -8.23
C GLY A 59 2.40 -23.52 -8.56
N LYS A 60 2.96 -23.98 -9.69
CA LYS A 60 4.25 -23.51 -10.20
C LYS A 60 4.28 -21.97 -10.33
N GLY A 61 5.33 -21.35 -9.79
CA GLY A 61 5.52 -19.90 -9.82
C GLY A 61 4.56 -19.13 -8.91
N GLY A 62 4.09 -19.75 -7.82
CA GLY A 62 3.20 -19.08 -6.85
C GLY A 62 1.80 -18.79 -7.39
N ARG A 63 1.39 -19.46 -8.48
CA ARG A 63 0.11 -19.19 -9.15
C ARG A 63 -1.03 -19.93 -8.45
N CYS A 64 -2.08 -19.20 -8.08
CA CYS A 64 -3.30 -19.79 -7.55
C CYS A 64 -3.95 -20.75 -8.56
N PRO A 65 -4.33 -21.97 -8.16
CA PRO A 65 -4.95 -22.97 -9.06
C PRO A 65 -6.30 -22.54 -9.62
N PHE A 66 -6.96 -21.57 -8.99
CA PHE A 66 -8.24 -21.02 -9.46
C PHE A 66 -8.07 -19.83 -10.41
N LEU A 67 -6.85 -19.37 -10.69
CA LEU A 67 -6.62 -18.31 -11.67
C LEU A 67 -6.71 -18.88 -13.08
N THR A 68 -7.66 -18.39 -13.88
CA THR A 68 -7.88 -18.81 -15.26
C THR A 68 -6.86 -18.17 -16.21
N ASP A 69 -6.77 -18.68 -17.44
CA ASP A 69 -5.93 -18.10 -18.49
C ASP A 69 -6.39 -16.70 -18.94
N CYS A 70 -7.66 -16.34 -18.66
CA CYS A 70 -8.18 -15.00 -18.90
C CYS A 70 -7.96 -14.03 -17.71
N GLY A 71 -7.16 -14.43 -16.71
CA GLY A 71 -6.80 -13.56 -15.59
C GLY A 71 -7.90 -13.42 -14.52
N LEU A 72 -8.93 -14.26 -14.56
CA LEU A 72 -10.05 -14.23 -13.61
C LEU A 72 -9.96 -15.37 -12.60
N CYS A 73 -10.52 -15.14 -11.41
CA CYS A 73 -10.69 -16.21 -10.43
C CYS A 73 -11.90 -17.08 -10.79
N LYS A 74 -11.66 -18.38 -11.04
CA LYS A 74 -12.68 -19.39 -11.33
C LYS A 74 -13.76 -19.47 -10.25
N ILE A 75 -13.39 -19.30 -8.98
CA ILE A 75 -14.35 -19.26 -7.87
C ILE A 75 -15.31 -18.08 -8.05
N ILE A 76 -14.81 -16.89 -8.37
CA ILE A 76 -15.67 -15.73 -8.64
C ILE A 76 -16.56 -15.99 -9.85
N CYS A 77 -16.00 -16.52 -10.95
CA CYS A 77 -16.74 -16.77 -12.17
C CYS A 77 -17.90 -17.77 -11.98
N GLU A 78 -17.69 -18.84 -11.21
CA GLU A 78 -18.66 -19.94 -11.09
C GLU A 78 -19.56 -19.83 -9.85
N LEU A 79 -19.08 -19.20 -8.78
CA LEU A 79 -19.75 -19.16 -7.47
C LEU A 79 -20.06 -17.75 -6.96
N GLY A 80 -19.48 -16.72 -7.57
CA GLY A 80 -19.53 -15.35 -7.09
C GLY A 80 -18.48 -15.03 -6.03
N ASP A 81 -18.26 -13.74 -5.83
CA ASP A 81 -17.32 -13.16 -4.85
C ASP A 81 -17.60 -13.59 -3.41
N GLY A 82 -18.86 -13.86 -3.06
CA GLY A 82 -19.23 -14.36 -1.74
C GLY A 82 -18.59 -15.70 -1.37
N PHE A 83 -18.08 -16.48 -2.33
CA PHE A 83 -17.41 -17.75 -2.08
C PHE A 83 -15.89 -17.64 -1.93
N THR A 84 -15.25 -16.51 -2.23
CA THR A 84 -13.80 -16.39 -2.06
C THR A 84 -13.41 -16.21 -0.58
N SER A 85 -12.14 -16.38 -0.23
CA SER A 85 -11.64 -16.14 1.13
C SER A 85 -11.79 -14.67 1.55
N VAL A 86 -11.77 -14.38 2.86
CA VAL A 86 -11.73 -12.99 3.35
C VAL A 86 -10.62 -12.20 2.67
N ILE A 87 -9.43 -12.79 2.58
CA ILE A 87 -8.27 -12.20 1.93
C ILE A 87 -8.57 -11.77 0.48
N CYS A 88 -9.15 -12.66 -0.33
CA CYS A 88 -9.50 -12.35 -1.72
C CYS A 88 -10.66 -11.35 -1.85
N ARG A 89 -11.61 -11.34 -0.92
CA ARG A 89 -12.75 -10.39 -0.92
C ARG A 89 -12.33 -8.98 -0.53
N GLU A 90 -11.47 -8.89 0.47
CA GLU A 90 -11.06 -7.60 1.00
C GLU A 90 -10.00 -6.96 0.13
N HIS A 91 -9.08 -7.72 -0.48
CA HIS A 91 -7.99 -7.17 -1.30
C HIS A 91 -8.49 -6.13 -2.34
N PRO A 92 -7.88 -4.94 -2.41
CA PRO A 92 -6.69 -4.45 -1.70
C PRO A 92 -7.02 -3.64 -0.42
N ARG A 93 -8.19 -3.83 0.19
CA ARG A 93 -8.62 -3.06 1.35
C ARG A 93 -7.82 -3.41 2.60
N PHE A 94 -7.54 -2.39 3.40
CA PHE A 94 -6.91 -2.51 4.71
C PHE A 94 -7.66 -1.66 5.74
N TYR A 95 -7.44 -1.94 7.03
CA TYR A 95 -8.01 -1.18 8.13
C TYR A 95 -6.96 -0.93 9.21
N HIS A 96 -6.90 0.29 9.73
CA HIS A 96 -6.08 0.67 10.87
C HIS A 96 -6.97 1.02 12.06
N ARG A 97 -6.54 0.61 13.24
CA ARG A 97 -7.09 1.11 14.50
C ARG A 97 -6.08 2.10 15.09
N ILE A 98 -6.52 3.33 15.31
CA ILE A 98 -5.73 4.45 15.83
C ILE A 98 -6.48 4.99 17.04
N GLY A 99 -6.12 4.53 18.24
CA GLY A 99 -6.91 4.75 19.45
C GLY A 99 -8.36 4.28 19.26
N GLU A 100 -9.32 5.20 19.42
CA GLU A 100 -10.76 4.94 19.25
C GLU A 100 -11.24 4.99 17.78
N ARG A 101 -10.37 5.40 16.85
CA ARG A 101 -10.73 5.59 15.45
C ARG A 101 -10.33 4.37 14.63
N ILE A 102 -11.26 3.88 13.82
CA ILE A 102 -10.95 2.91 12.76
C ILE A 102 -10.94 3.63 11.42
N GLU A 103 -9.87 3.47 10.65
CA GLU A 103 -9.80 3.96 9.28
C GLU A 103 -9.62 2.82 8.30
N GLY A 104 -10.38 2.82 7.21
CA GLY A 104 -10.24 1.87 6.11
C GLY A 104 -9.66 2.53 4.87
N GLY A 105 -8.84 1.78 4.13
CA GLY A 105 -8.18 2.24 2.90
C GLY A 105 -8.18 1.18 1.81
N ILE A 106 -7.65 1.55 0.64
CA ILE A 106 -7.30 0.65 -0.46
C ILE A 106 -5.80 0.77 -0.69
N GLY A 107 -5.12 -0.35 -0.90
CA GLY A 107 -3.67 -0.34 -1.06
C GLY A 107 -3.21 -0.36 -2.52
N ALA A 108 -2.06 0.26 -2.73
CA ALA A 108 -1.53 0.58 -4.05
C ALA A 108 -0.89 -0.61 -4.79
N SER A 109 -0.72 -1.77 -4.16
CA SER A 109 -0.32 -3.01 -4.86
C SER A 109 -1.34 -3.52 -5.88
N CYS A 110 -2.57 -3.00 -5.86
CA CYS A 110 -3.55 -3.17 -6.93
C CYS A 110 -3.48 -2.01 -7.93
N GLU A 111 -3.34 -2.28 -9.23
CA GLU A 111 -3.16 -1.24 -10.24
C GLU A 111 -4.33 -0.25 -10.34
N GLU A 112 -5.57 -0.72 -10.13
CA GLU A 112 -6.74 0.18 -10.13
C GLU A 112 -6.79 1.04 -8.87
N ALA A 113 -6.39 0.49 -7.72
CA ALA A 113 -6.28 1.27 -6.50
C ALA A 113 -5.18 2.32 -6.63
N ALA A 114 -4.00 1.96 -7.15
CA ALA A 114 -2.91 2.90 -7.45
C ALA A 114 -3.40 4.04 -8.36
N ARG A 115 -4.11 3.72 -9.45
CA ARG A 115 -4.68 4.72 -10.35
C ARG A 115 -5.65 5.66 -9.62
N ILE A 116 -6.56 5.13 -8.81
CA ILE A 116 -7.53 5.93 -8.04
C ILE A 116 -6.83 6.85 -7.03
N ILE A 117 -5.87 6.32 -6.27
CA ILE A 117 -5.08 7.07 -5.30
C ILE A 117 -4.38 8.25 -6.00
N LEU A 118 -3.70 7.97 -7.12
CA LEU A 118 -2.91 8.93 -7.88
C LEU A 118 -3.74 9.96 -8.65
N THR A 119 -5.03 9.72 -8.87
CA THR A 119 -5.91 10.62 -9.63
C THR A 119 -6.91 11.38 -8.75
N SER A 120 -6.99 11.06 -7.47
CA SER A 120 -7.95 11.69 -6.55
C SER A 120 -7.53 13.10 -6.11
N GLU A 121 -8.43 14.07 -6.25
CA GLU A 121 -8.28 15.43 -5.72
C GLU A 121 -8.73 15.56 -4.25
N GLY A 122 -9.27 14.51 -3.64
CA GLY A 122 -9.76 14.51 -2.26
C GLY A 122 -8.97 13.59 -1.33
N TYR A 123 -7.66 13.50 -1.53
CA TYR A 123 -6.80 12.58 -0.78
C TYR A 123 -6.72 12.91 0.73
N ASP A 124 -6.95 14.16 1.09
CA ASP A 124 -6.92 14.72 2.44
C ASP A 124 -8.27 14.69 3.16
N ARG A 125 -9.35 14.26 2.48
CA ARG A 125 -10.71 14.24 3.03
C ARG A 125 -11.14 12.85 3.43
N PHE A 126 -11.71 12.72 4.63
CA PHE A 126 -12.24 11.46 5.16
C PHE A 126 -13.76 11.51 5.36
N VAL A 127 -14.43 10.42 5.04
CA VAL A 127 -15.87 10.22 5.22
C VAL A 127 -16.11 9.18 6.29
N ALA A 128 -16.99 9.47 7.25
CA ALA A 128 -17.36 8.56 8.32
C ALA A 128 -18.59 7.72 7.96
N VAL A 129 -18.57 6.44 8.33
CA VAL A 129 -19.68 5.49 8.21
C VAL A 129 -19.95 4.85 9.57
N ASP A 130 -21.20 4.86 10.02
CA ASP A 130 -21.59 4.24 11.28
C ASP A 130 -21.64 2.70 11.16
N LYS A 131 -21.10 1.98 12.15
CA LYS A 131 -21.20 0.52 12.34
C LYS A 131 -21.53 0.14 13.78
N ASP A 132 -22.27 -0.97 13.92
CA ASP A 132 -22.60 -1.60 15.20
C ASP A 132 -21.42 -2.44 15.73
N GLY A 133 -21.05 -2.26 17.01
CA GLY A 133 -19.99 -3.03 17.67
C GLY A 133 -19.35 -2.30 18.87
N THR A 134 -18.83 -3.09 19.81
CA THR A 134 -18.15 -2.67 21.04
C THR A 134 -16.81 -3.37 21.16
N ASP A 135 -15.71 -2.61 21.25
CA ASP A 135 -14.42 -3.09 21.75
C ASP A 135 -13.71 -1.94 22.49
N ALA A 136 -12.96 -2.30 23.52
CA ALA A 136 -12.17 -1.37 24.34
C ALA A 136 -10.90 -0.89 23.60
N PRO A 137 -10.41 0.33 23.90
CA PRO A 137 -9.30 0.96 23.20
C PRO A 137 -7.92 0.41 23.59
N ASP A 138 -6.95 0.64 22.71
CA ASP A 138 -5.52 0.60 23.02
C ASP A 138 -5.00 2.05 23.09
N GLU A 139 -4.20 2.37 24.11
CA GLU A 139 -3.71 3.73 24.36
C GLU A 139 -2.46 3.99 23.51
N SER A 140 -2.53 4.96 22.60
CA SER A 140 -1.34 5.52 21.93
C SER A 140 -0.95 6.82 22.62
N GLU A 141 0.35 7.00 22.89
CA GLU A 141 0.90 8.21 23.53
C GLU A 141 0.93 9.43 22.59
N ILE A 142 0.53 9.29 21.31
CA ILE A 142 0.67 10.32 20.26
C ILE A 142 -0.60 10.45 19.44
N ASP A 143 -1.00 11.69 19.18
CA ASP A 143 -2.08 12.02 18.25
C ASP A 143 -1.56 11.97 16.79
N THR A 144 -1.38 10.77 16.26
CA THR A 144 -0.90 10.55 14.89
C THR A 144 -1.86 11.10 13.83
N LEU A 145 -3.14 11.28 14.16
CA LEU A 145 -4.13 11.88 13.27
C LEU A 145 -3.86 13.38 13.12
N ALA A 146 -3.59 14.09 14.21
CA ALA A 146 -3.20 15.49 14.16
C ALA A 146 -1.90 15.68 13.37
N GLU A 147 -0.90 14.82 13.57
CA GLU A 147 0.36 14.89 12.81
C GLU A 147 0.17 14.64 11.31
N ARG A 148 -0.69 13.68 10.93
CA ARG A 148 -1.08 13.50 9.52
C ARG A 148 -1.78 14.72 8.96
N ASP A 149 -2.76 15.26 9.68
CA ASP A 149 -3.55 16.40 9.20
C ASP A 149 -2.66 17.64 8.98
N ASP A 150 -1.62 17.82 9.81
CA ASP A 150 -0.58 18.82 9.62
C ASP A 150 0.22 18.60 8.33
N ILE A 151 0.65 17.37 8.07
CA ILE A 151 1.32 17.00 6.82
C ILE A 151 0.40 17.25 5.62
N TYR A 152 -0.89 16.92 5.71
CA TYR A 152 -1.85 17.18 4.63
C TYR A 152 -2.09 18.66 4.38
N ARG A 153 -2.10 19.49 5.43
CA ARG A 153 -2.14 20.95 5.26
C ARG A 153 -0.91 21.46 4.51
N LEU A 154 0.28 20.96 4.82
CA LEU A 154 1.49 21.29 4.06
C LEU A 154 1.43 20.79 2.62
N LEU A 155 1.05 19.53 2.40
CA LEU A 155 0.93 18.93 1.07
C LEU A 155 -0.17 19.55 0.21
N SER A 156 -1.21 20.15 0.80
CA SER A 156 -2.31 20.77 0.06
C SER A 156 -2.07 22.26 -0.23
N ASP A 157 -1.06 22.89 0.37
CA ASP A 157 -0.78 24.32 0.21
C ASP A 157 -0.23 24.67 -1.18
N LYS A 158 -1.13 24.93 -2.14
CA LYS A 158 -0.77 25.28 -3.52
C LYS A 158 -0.11 26.66 -3.67
N SER A 159 0.05 27.43 -2.59
CA SER A 159 0.84 28.66 -2.61
C SER A 159 2.35 28.39 -2.66
N LEU A 160 2.77 27.18 -2.27
CA LEU A 160 4.16 26.74 -2.24
C LEU A 160 4.43 25.70 -3.34
N PRO A 161 5.62 25.73 -3.99
CA PRO A 161 6.06 24.65 -4.86
C PRO A 161 6.10 23.31 -4.13
N TYR A 162 5.85 22.20 -4.84
CA TYR A 162 5.91 20.85 -4.26
C TYR A 162 7.17 20.55 -3.46
N ARG A 163 8.35 20.88 -4.02
CA ARG A 163 9.62 20.64 -3.33
C ARG A 163 9.76 21.44 -2.03
N GLU A 164 9.21 22.64 -1.97
CA GLU A 164 9.21 23.45 -0.74
C GLU A 164 8.28 22.85 0.32
N ARG A 165 7.13 22.31 -0.08
CA ARG A 165 6.21 21.60 0.83
C ARG A 165 6.87 20.36 1.44
N VAL A 166 7.57 19.57 0.63
CA VAL A 166 8.33 18.40 1.10
C VAL A 166 9.48 18.83 2.02
N ALA A 167 10.21 19.90 1.68
CA ALA A 167 11.27 20.43 2.53
C ALA A 167 10.75 20.88 3.91
N LYS A 168 9.57 21.50 3.97
CA LYS A 168 8.91 21.87 5.24
C LYS A 168 8.48 20.66 6.06
N ILE A 169 8.05 19.58 5.42
CA ILE A 169 7.77 18.30 6.12
C ILE A 169 9.08 17.75 6.70
N ARG A 170 10.15 17.68 5.90
CA ARG A 170 11.48 17.26 6.35
C ARG A 170 11.97 18.06 7.54
N GLU A 171 11.91 19.40 7.47
CA GLU A 171 12.30 20.31 8.55
C GLU A 171 11.51 20.05 9.83
N ARG A 172 10.18 19.94 9.73
CA ARG A 172 9.28 19.73 10.87
C ARG A 172 9.61 18.46 11.66
N TYR A 173 9.96 17.39 10.95
CA TYR A 173 10.27 16.09 11.55
C TYR A 173 11.78 15.84 11.67
N ALA A 174 12.63 16.87 11.47
CA ALA A 174 14.09 16.74 11.53
C ALA A 174 14.63 15.56 10.67
N ILE A 175 14.09 15.40 9.46
CA ILE A 175 14.50 14.37 8.50
C ILE A 175 15.44 15.02 7.49
N PRO A 176 16.73 14.63 7.43
CA PRO A 176 17.68 15.16 6.45
C PRO A 176 17.22 14.89 5.00
N ASP A 177 17.66 15.73 4.05
CA ASP A 177 17.43 15.50 2.62
C ASP A 177 18.08 14.20 2.12
N MET A 178 19.15 13.75 2.78
CA MET A 178 19.91 12.58 2.43
C MET A 178 20.29 11.84 3.71
N LEU A 179 19.63 10.71 3.95
CA LEU A 179 19.93 9.83 5.09
C LEU A 179 21.06 8.85 4.78
N HIS A 180 21.08 8.33 3.55
CA HIS A 180 22.13 7.45 3.05
C HIS A 180 22.68 7.93 1.70
N THR A 181 23.93 7.56 1.45
CA THR A 181 24.56 7.60 0.14
C THR A 181 23.92 6.59 -0.82
N PRO A 182 24.03 6.79 -2.14
CA PRO A 182 23.53 5.81 -3.10
C PRO A 182 24.11 4.41 -2.91
N SER A 183 25.37 4.31 -2.45
CA SER A 183 26.01 3.01 -2.18
C SER A 183 25.48 2.34 -0.92
N GLU A 184 25.22 3.09 0.15
CA GLU A 184 24.56 2.56 1.36
C GLU A 184 23.13 2.10 1.04
N TRP A 185 22.39 2.86 0.22
CA TRP A 185 21.07 2.41 -0.25
C TRP A 185 21.12 1.13 -1.07
N GLN A 186 22.13 0.96 -1.92
CA GLN A 186 22.32 -0.30 -2.66
C GLN A 186 22.57 -1.48 -1.72
N GLU A 187 23.35 -1.29 -0.66
CA GLU A 187 23.60 -2.32 0.35
C GLU A 187 22.32 -2.67 1.12
N ILE A 188 21.53 -1.67 1.52
CA ILE A 188 20.24 -1.89 2.20
C ILE A 188 19.27 -2.63 1.26
N PHE A 189 19.08 -2.17 0.02
CA PHE A 189 18.17 -2.79 -0.93
C PHE A 189 18.57 -4.23 -1.31
N SER A 190 19.85 -4.57 -1.25
CA SER A 190 20.33 -5.94 -1.47
C SER A 190 19.88 -6.95 -0.40
N GLN A 191 19.42 -6.45 0.76
CA GLN A 191 18.92 -7.27 1.86
C GLN A 191 17.41 -7.48 1.79
N LEU A 192 16.71 -6.73 0.92
CA LEU A 192 15.27 -6.82 0.78
C LEU A 192 14.89 -8.04 -0.08
N GLU A 193 13.75 -8.64 0.25
CA GLU A 193 13.15 -9.66 -0.59
C GLU A 193 12.59 -9.01 -1.85
N LEU A 194 13.01 -9.49 -3.02
CA LEU A 194 12.42 -9.12 -4.31
C LEU A 194 11.41 -10.20 -4.73
N LEU A 195 10.16 -9.80 -4.92
CA LEU A 195 9.11 -10.67 -5.44
C LEU A 195 9.32 -10.92 -6.95
N ASP A 196 9.83 -9.92 -7.67
CA ASP A 196 10.25 -10.05 -9.06
C ASP A 196 11.62 -9.36 -9.29
N GLU A 197 12.64 -10.16 -9.61
CA GLU A 197 14.02 -9.70 -9.87
C GLU A 197 14.08 -8.63 -10.98
N SER A 198 13.12 -8.61 -11.91
CA SER A 198 13.08 -7.60 -12.98
C SER A 198 12.77 -6.19 -12.48
N HIS A 199 12.26 -6.05 -11.24
CA HIS A 199 11.93 -4.79 -10.60
C HIS A 199 13.12 -4.13 -9.87
N GLU A 200 14.29 -4.78 -9.78
CA GLU A 200 15.48 -4.27 -9.06
C GLU A 200 15.83 -2.81 -9.46
N LYS A 201 15.70 -2.45 -10.74
CA LYS A 201 15.99 -1.09 -11.21
C LYS A 201 14.98 -0.04 -10.75
N ILE A 202 13.73 -0.45 -10.56
CA ILE A 202 12.64 0.41 -10.07
C ILE A 202 12.85 0.69 -8.58
N ILE A 203 13.34 -0.31 -7.85
CA ILE A 203 13.67 -0.22 -6.42
C ILE A 203 15.07 0.40 -6.26
N SER A 204 15.18 1.67 -6.65
CA SER A 204 16.43 2.40 -6.54
C SER A 204 16.19 3.87 -6.24
N VAL A 205 17.15 4.47 -5.54
CA VAL A 205 17.20 5.92 -5.32
C VAL A 205 18.34 6.54 -6.11
N GLY A 206 18.19 7.82 -6.45
CA GLY A 206 19.19 8.53 -7.23
C GLY A 206 19.02 10.04 -7.13
N LYS A 207 19.96 10.76 -7.74
CA LYS A 207 19.92 12.23 -7.83
C LYS A 207 19.03 12.74 -8.98
N ALA A 208 18.29 11.85 -9.62
CA ALA A 208 17.49 12.20 -10.79
C ALA A 208 16.25 13.00 -10.35
N THR A 209 15.99 14.12 -11.03
CA THR A 209 14.89 15.01 -10.69
C THR A 209 13.78 14.84 -11.72
N ALA A 210 12.62 14.34 -11.30
CA ALA A 210 11.46 14.25 -12.18
C ALA A 210 10.91 15.64 -12.56
N ARG A 211 10.23 15.69 -13.72
CA ARG A 211 9.64 16.92 -14.28
C ARG A 211 8.47 17.40 -13.41
N GLU A 212 8.28 18.72 -13.33
CA GLU A 212 7.24 19.34 -12.49
C GLU A 212 5.82 18.87 -12.80
N LYS A 213 5.56 18.49 -14.07
CA LYS A 213 4.26 17.91 -14.49
C LYS A 213 3.85 16.66 -13.69
N TYR A 214 4.79 16.02 -13.01
CA TYR A 214 4.54 14.83 -12.20
C TYR A 214 4.36 15.10 -10.70
N PHE A 215 4.57 16.33 -10.22
CA PHE A 215 4.55 16.64 -8.79
C PHE A 215 3.23 16.31 -8.09
N THR A 216 2.11 16.39 -8.80
CA THR A 216 0.80 15.98 -8.25
C THR A 216 0.73 14.48 -7.98
N TYR A 217 1.43 13.64 -8.75
CA TYR A 217 1.50 12.19 -8.49
C TYR A 217 2.31 11.92 -7.22
N PHE A 218 3.46 12.58 -7.06
CA PHE A 218 4.30 12.43 -5.86
C PHE A 218 3.59 12.92 -4.60
N GLU A 219 2.89 14.05 -4.68
CA GLU A 219 2.05 14.56 -3.60
C GLU A 219 0.99 13.55 -3.15
N ARG A 220 0.24 12.98 -4.11
CA ARG A 220 -0.83 12.02 -3.81
C ARG A 220 -0.28 10.69 -3.29
N PHE A 221 0.85 10.24 -3.86
CA PHE A 221 1.52 9.03 -3.38
C PHE A 221 2.06 9.20 -1.97
N LEU A 222 2.73 10.32 -1.68
CA LEU A 222 3.21 10.65 -0.33
C LEU A 222 2.02 10.75 0.64
N ALA A 223 0.93 11.41 0.26
CA ALA A 223 -0.25 11.48 1.12
C ALA A 223 -0.85 10.10 1.44
N TYR A 224 -0.89 9.20 0.45
CA TYR A 224 -1.29 7.81 0.63
C TYR A 224 -0.34 7.06 1.58
N LEU A 225 0.98 7.18 1.39
CA LEU A 225 1.97 6.53 2.24
C LEU A 225 1.88 7.01 3.69
N ILE A 226 1.66 8.31 3.92
CA ILE A 226 1.45 8.86 5.27
C ILE A 226 0.19 8.28 5.92
N PHE A 227 -0.91 8.17 5.16
CA PHE A 227 -2.12 7.49 5.64
C PHE A 227 -1.85 6.02 5.98
N ARG A 228 -1.11 5.32 5.11
CA ARG A 228 -0.86 3.89 5.24
C ARG A 228 0.13 3.56 6.36
N HIS A 229 1.21 4.31 6.50
CA HIS A 229 2.34 3.91 7.34
C HIS A 229 2.55 4.80 8.55
N ALA A 230 2.44 6.12 8.40
CA ALA A 230 2.75 7.04 9.49
C ALA A 230 1.61 7.14 10.52
N SER A 231 0.37 6.93 10.09
CA SER A 231 -0.82 7.08 10.96
C SER A 231 -0.90 6.01 12.07
N VAL A 232 -0.18 4.90 11.94
CA VAL A 232 -0.13 3.80 12.93
C VAL A 232 1.13 3.81 13.80
N ALA A 233 1.84 4.93 13.85
CA ALA A 233 3.07 5.04 14.62
C ALA A 233 2.82 4.86 16.14
N SER A 234 3.75 4.17 16.80
CA SER A 234 3.67 3.85 18.25
C SER A 234 4.38 4.87 19.15
N SER A 235 5.31 5.63 18.59
CA SER A 235 6.13 6.63 19.31
C SER A 235 6.55 7.75 18.35
N ARG A 236 7.20 8.80 18.90
CA ARG A 236 7.56 9.98 18.10
C ARG A 236 8.72 9.66 17.16
N ASP A 237 9.64 8.82 17.63
CA ASP A 237 10.77 8.33 16.85
C ASP A 237 10.26 7.37 15.77
N ASN A 238 9.32 6.49 16.12
CA ASN A 238 8.66 5.61 15.15
C ASN A 238 7.87 6.39 14.08
N LEU A 239 7.18 7.48 14.47
CA LEU A 239 6.50 8.37 13.53
C LEU A 239 7.50 9.01 12.56
N ARG A 240 8.61 9.54 13.08
CA ARG A 240 9.66 10.17 12.28
C ARG A 240 10.30 9.18 11.30
N ALA A 241 10.59 7.95 11.75
CA ALA A 241 11.08 6.87 10.90
C ALA A 241 10.08 6.48 9.81
N ARG A 242 8.79 6.35 10.14
CA ARG A 242 7.73 6.07 9.16
C ARG A 242 7.55 7.19 8.15
N ILE A 243 7.69 8.46 8.54
CA ILE A 243 7.66 9.59 7.60
C ILE A 243 8.90 9.54 6.68
N ALA A 244 10.09 9.23 7.21
CA ALA A 244 11.29 9.05 6.39
C ALA A 244 11.14 7.91 5.37
N PHE A 245 10.53 6.80 5.79
CA PHE A 245 10.12 5.70 4.89
C PHE A 245 9.15 6.16 3.80
N CYS A 246 8.12 6.93 4.13
CA CYS A 246 7.18 7.46 3.13
C CYS A 246 7.89 8.38 2.11
N LEU A 247 8.83 9.20 2.58
CA LEU A 247 9.63 10.07 1.73
C LEU A 247 10.57 9.25 0.82
N LEU A 248 11.21 8.20 1.34
CA LEU A 248 12.06 7.29 0.55
C LEU A 248 11.29 6.66 -0.61
N LEU A 249 10.11 6.07 -0.34
CA LEU A 249 9.31 5.45 -1.39
C LEU A 249 8.86 6.47 -2.44
N THR A 250 8.55 7.70 -2.01
CA THR A 250 8.22 8.79 -2.94
C THR A 250 9.43 9.17 -3.81
N GLU A 251 10.65 9.19 -3.24
CA GLU A 251 11.89 9.44 -3.98
C GLU A 251 12.24 8.33 -4.98
N MET A 252 11.97 7.07 -4.64
CA MET A 252 12.10 5.94 -5.57
C MET A 252 11.17 6.10 -6.77
N LEU A 253 9.94 6.57 -6.54
CA LEU A 253 9.01 6.93 -7.61
C LEU A 253 9.53 8.11 -8.44
N GLU A 254 10.02 9.19 -7.81
CA GLU A 254 10.62 10.33 -8.51
C GLU A 254 11.79 9.90 -9.41
N ASN A 255 12.68 9.06 -8.88
CA ASN A 255 13.86 8.54 -9.59
C ASN A 255 13.45 7.70 -10.81
N SER A 256 12.46 6.81 -10.64
CA SER A 256 11.90 5.98 -11.72
C SER A 256 11.26 6.79 -12.85
N MET A 257 10.71 7.97 -12.51
CA MET A 257 10.02 8.85 -13.45
C MET A 257 10.93 9.90 -14.12
N ALA A 258 12.22 9.94 -13.76
CA ALA A 258 13.12 10.99 -14.24
C ALA A 258 13.60 10.80 -15.70
N GLN A 259 13.66 9.55 -16.18
CA GLN A 259 14.38 9.22 -17.42
C GLN A 259 13.54 9.31 -18.70
N LYS A 260 12.21 9.11 -18.62
CA LYS A 260 11.32 9.10 -19.79
C LYS A 260 9.96 9.73 -19.50
N GLU A 261 9.25 10.08 -20.56
CA GLU A 261 7.84 10.43 -20.41
C GLU A 261 7.01 9.18 -20.18
N LEU A 262 6.04 9.28 -19.27
CA LEU A 262 5.20 8.18 -18.82
C LEU A 262 3.74 8.60 -18.94
N SER A 263 2.92 7.67 -19.38
CA SER A 263 1.46 7.74 -19.28
C SER A 263 1.00 7.52 -17.83
N GLU A 264 -0.22 7.94 -17.51
CA GLU A 264 -0.84 7.70 -16.19
C GLU A 264 -0.83 6.20 -15.82
N ALA A 265 -1.09 5.33 -16.79
CA ALA A 265 -1.11 3.88 -16.59
C ALA A 265 0.29 3.28 -16.29
N GLU A 266 1.36 3.89 -16.82
CA GLU A 266 2.73 3.51 -16.47
C GLU A 266 3.14 4.04 -15.09
N ILE A 267 2.67 5.24 -14.71
CA ILE A 267 2.93 5.81 -13.39
C ILE A 267 2.22 4.98 -12.30
N ALA A 268 0.96 4.62 -12.53
CA ALA A 268 0.21 3.74 -11.63
C ALA A 268 0.88 2.36 -11.49
N ASP A 269 1.51 1.87 -12.57
CA ASP A 269 2.24 0.61 -12.54
C ASP A 269 3.54 0.70 -11.73
N LEU A 270 4.29 1.81 -11.83
CA LEU A 270 5.46 2.04 -10.97
C LEU A 270 5.10 2.09 -9.50
N VAL A 271 4.01 2.78 -9.14
CA VAL A 271 3.50 2.82 -7.76
C VAL A 271 3.08 1.43 -7.31
N ARG A 272 2.40 0.67 -8.16
CA ARG A 272 2.02 -0.72 -7.88
C ARG A 272 3.23 -1.59 -7.59
N ILE A 273 4.28 -1.49 -8.39
CA ILE A 273 5.53 -2.24 -8.20
C ILE A 273 6.21 -1.84 -6.89
N ILE A 274 6.37 -0.55 -6.61
CA ILE A 274 6.98 -0.08 -5.34
C ILE A 274 6.17 -0.60 -4.14
N SER A 275 4.84 -0.53 -4.21
CA SER A 275 3.99 -1.03 -3.13
C SER A 275 4.00 -2.57 -3.01
N GLU A 276 3.97 -3.30 -4.11
CA GLU A 276 4.02 -4.76 -4.09
C GLU A 276 5.34 -5.26 -3.50
N GLU A 277 6.45 -4.72 -3.97
CA GLU A 277 7.80 -5.17 -3.58
C GLU A 277 8.17 -4.72 -2.17
N ILE A 278 7.79 -3.49 -1.75
CA ILE A 278 8.27 -2.91 -0.49
C ILE A 278 7.16 -2.80 0.55
N GLU A 279 6.05 -2.15 0.20
CA GLU A 279 4.98 -1.84 1.16
C GLU A 279 4.27 -3.10 1.69
N TYR A 280 4.06 -4.07 0.81
CA TYR A 280 3.29 -5.28 1.10
C TYR A 280 4.14 -6.43 1.64
N SER A 281 5.46 -6.28 1.66
CA SER A 281 6.37 -7.15 2.40
C SER A 281 6.55 -6.58 3.82
N GLU A 282 6.03 -7.31 4.82
CA GLU A 282 6.20 -6.94 6.23
C GLU A 282 7.68 -6.89 6.62
N ASP A 283 8.48 -7.82 6.10
CA ASP A 283 9.92 -7.88 6.32
C ASP A 283 10.63 -6.66 5.71
N ASN A 284 10.34 -6.33 4.45
CA ASN A 284 10.97 -5.16 3.80
C ASN A 284 10.59 -3.86 4.51
N THR A 285 9.32 -3.70 4.87
CA THR A 285 8.84 -2.54 5.63
C THR A 285 9.52 -2.47 7.00
N ALA A 286 9.66 -3.60 7.71
CA ALA A 286 10.30 -3.65 9.01
C ALA A 286 11.79 -3.28 8.94
N ILE A 287 12.53 -3.83 7.97
CA ILE A 287 13.95 -3.53 7.73
C ILE A 287 14.15 -2.02 7.52
N LEU A 288 13.38 -1.41 6.62
CA LEU A 288 13.55 0.00 6.28
C LEU A 288 13.14 0.93 7.42
N ILE A 289 12.04 0.64 8.14
CA ILE A 289 11.64 1.43 9.30
C ILE A 289 12.69 1.35 10.40
N PHE A 290 13.22 0.15 10.69
CA PHE A 290 14.26 -0.05 11.70
C PHE A 290 15.53 0.74 11.36
N GLU A 291 15.95 0.73 10.09
CA GLU A 291 17.09 1.53 9.63
C GLU A 291 16.90 3.01 9.98
N PHE A 292 15.72 3.57 9.68
CA PHE A 292 15.42 4.97 9.99
C PHE A 292 15.35 5.26 11.48
N GLU A 293 14.76 4.38 12.31
CA GLU A 293 14.74 4.56 13.77
C GLU A 293 16.15 4.58 14.37
N SER A 294 17.10 3.85 13.77
CA SER A 294 18.47 3.82 14.26
C SER A 294 19.27 5.10 13.95
N LEU A 295 18.85 5.88 12.95
CA LEU A 295 19.57 7.04 12.43
C LEU A 295 19.00 8.38 12.90
N LEU A 296 17.69 8.42 13.19
CA LEU A 296 16.93 9.64 13.42
C LEU A 296 16.86 9.93 14.92
#